data_AF-A0A1R3TYY7-F1
#
_entry.id   AF-A0A1R3TYY7-F1
#
_cell.length_a   1.000
_cell.length_b   1.000
_cell.length_c   1.000
_cell.angle_alpha   90.00
_cell.angle_beta   90.00
_cell.angle_gamma   90.00
#
_symmetry.space_group_name_H-M   'P 1'
#
loop_
_entity.id
_entity.type
_entity.pdbx_description
1 polymer ?
#
loop_
_entity_poly.entity_id
_entity_poly.type
_entity_poly.pdbx_seq_one_letter_code
_entity_poly.pdbx_strand_id
1 'polypeptide(L)' 'MRAVLFMAALVASRHNPFLKAFRDRLVASGKPKIVAIVATMRKLLTILNAIIRENKPWQNA' A
#
# COMPACT_ATOMS: atom_id res chain seq x y z
N MET A 1 -2.98 9.45 -14.43
CA MET A 1 -3.51 8.71 -13.25
C MET A 1 -2.41 8.31 -12.24
N ARG A 2 -1.59 9.25 -11.72
CA ARG A 2 -0.61 8.96 -10.64
C ARG A 2 -1.06 9.50 -9.29
N ALA A 3 -1.76 10.65 -9.29
CA ALA A 3 -2.24 11.32 -8.08
C ALA A 3 -3.27 10.50 -7.29
N VAL A 4 -4.23 9.86 -7.95
CA VAL A 4 -5.26 9.02 -7.30
C VAL A 4 -4.64 7.84 -6.57
N LEU A 5 -3.73 7.11 -7.23
CA LEU A 5 -3.01 6.02 -6.58
C LEU A 5 -2.14 6.51 -5.41
N PHE A 6 -1.62 7.74 -5.51
CA PHE A 6 -0.76 8.34 -4.48
C PHE A 6 -1.57 8.70 -3.24
N MET A 7 -2.74 9.33 -3.45
CA MET A 7 -3.73 9.57 -2.40
C MET A 7 -4.24 8.26 -1.79
N ALA A 8 -4.54 7.25 -2.61
CA ALA A 8 -4.98 5.95 -2.11
C ALA A 8 -3.91 5.26 -1.25
N ALA A 9 -2.64 5.28 -1.68
CA ALA A 9 -1.53 4.75 -0.89
C ALA A 9 -1.30 5.54 0.41
N LEU A 10 -1.48 6.86 0.39
CA LEU A 10 -1.42 7.72 1.58
C LEU A 10 -2.54 7.39 2.58
N VAL A 11 -3.78 7.32 2.11
CA VAL A 11 -4.95 6.98 2.94
C VAL A 11 -4.80 5.57 3.51
N ALA A 12 -4.36 4.60 2.69
CA ALA A 12 -4.15 3.24 3.11
C ALA A 12 -2.97 3.11 4.10
N SER A 13 -1.89 3.87 3.91
CA SER A 13 -0.78 3.94 4.88
C SER A 13 -1.18 4.60 6.21
N ARG A 14 -2.26 5.39 6.23
CA ARG A 14 -2.76 6.05 7.43
C ARG A 14 -3.79 5.21 8.19
N HIS A 15 -4.63 4.46 7.48
CA HIS A 15 -5.65 3.58 8.09
C HIS A 15 -5.16 2.16 8.36
N ASN A 16 -4.21 1.64 7.58
CA ASN A 16 -3.66 0.31 7.79
C ASN A 16 -2.26 0.36 8.39
N PRO A 17 -2.08 -0.04 9.66
CA PRO A 17 -0.77 -0.06 10.31
C PRO A 17 0.22 -1.00 9.60
N PHE A 18 -0.27 -2.01 8.88
CA PHE A 18 0.57 -2.90 8.07
C PHE A 18 1.24 -2.19 6.89
N LEU A 19 0.51 -1.35 6.16
CA LEU A 19 1.05 -0.58 5.04
C LEU A 19 2.03 0.50 5.52
N LYS A 20 1.74 1.10 6.70
CA LYS A 20 2.68 1.99 7.38
C LYS A 20 3.99 1.28 7.73
N ALA A 21 3.92 0.12 8.38
CA ALA A 21 5.09 -0.67 8.75
C ALA A 21 5.88 -1.14 7.51
N PHE A 22 5.21 -1.48 6.42
CA PHE A 22 5.85 -1.84 5.15
C PHE A 22 6.59 -0.66 4.53
N ARG A 23 5.97 0.52 4.49
CA ARG A 23 6.60 1.76 4.03
C ARG A 23 7.81 2.11 4.90
N ASP A 24 7.66 2.06 6.22
CA ASP A 24 8.73 2.40 7.17
C ASP A 24 9.89 1.39 7.07
N ARG A 25 9.63 0.08 6.88
CA ARG A 25 10.68 -0.91 6.58
C ARG A 25 11.46 -0.57 5.31
N LEU A 26 10.76 -0.16 4.25
CA LEU A 26 11.42 0.21 2.99
C LEU A 26 12.25 1.49 3.13
N VAL A 27 11.75 2.48 3.87
CA VAL A 27 12.49 3.71 4.16
C VAL A 27 13.69 3.43 5.07
N ALA A 28 13.53 2.59 6.10
CA ALA A 28 14.61 2.16 6.98
C ALA A 28 15.68 1.35 6.24
N SER A 29 15.31 0.64 5.16
CA SER A 29 16.24 -0.04 4.26
C SER A 29 17.00 0.92 3.31
N GLY A 30 16.91 2.24 3.53
CA GLY A 30 17.62 3.27 2.75
C GLY A 30 17.04 3.54 1.36
N LYS A 31 15.86 2.99 1.03
CA LYS A 31 15.27 3.18 -0.31
C LYS A 31 14.66 4.58 -0.43
N PRO A 32 14.73 5.21 -1.63
CA PRO A 32 14.09 6.49 -1.88
C PRO A 32 12.61 6.47 -1.52
N LYS A 33 12.10 7.53 -0.89
CA LYS A 33 10.69 7.62 -0.44
C LYS A 33 9.69 7.36 -1.57
N ILE A 34 10.02 7.75 -2.80
CA ILE A 34 9.20 7.49 -3.99
C ILE A 34 9.09 5.99 -4.28
N VAL A 35 10.18 5.22 -4.14
CA VAL A 35 10.17 3.76 -4.33
C VAL A 35 9.34 3.08 -3.24
N ALA A 36 9.43 3.55 -2.00
CA ALA A 36 8.61 3.05 -0.90
C ALA A 36 7.11 3.26 -1.17
N ILE A 37 6.74 4.42 -1.71
CA ILE A 37 5.34 4.72 -2.08
C ILE A 37 4.89 3.88 -3.26
N VAL A 38 5.71 3.73 -4.31
CA VAL A 38 5.38 2.88 -5.47
C VAL A 38 5.22 1.40 -5.07
N ALA A 39 6.05 0.90 -4.16
CA ALA A 39 5.91 -0.46 -3.63
C ALA A 39 4.61 -0.61 -2.79
N THR A 40 4.29 0.41 -1.99
CA THR A 40 3.05 0.45 -1.20
C THR A 40 1.82 0.48 -2.11
N MET A 41 1.84 1.27 -3.19
CA MET A 41 0.80 1.29 -4.22
C MET A 41 0.60 -0.08 -4.85
N ARG A 42 1.69 -0.75 -5.24
CA ARG A 42 1.65 -2.08 -5.86
C ARG A 42 0.99 -3.08 -4.91
N LYS A 43 1.37 -3.04 -3.64
CA LYS A 43 0.81 -3.91 -2.59
C LYS A 43 -0.68 -3.63 -2.35
N LEU A 44 -1.08 -2.36 -2.30
CA LEU A 44 -2.48 -1.96 -2.19
C LEU A 44 -3.30 -2.45 -3.39
N LEU A 45 -2.78 -2.28 -4.61
CA LEU A 45 -3.46 -2.70 -5.83
C LEU A 45 -3.63 -4.22 -5.87
N THR A 46 -2.62 -4.99 -5.45
CA THR A 46 -2.72 -6.45 -5.35
C THR A 46 -3.79 -6.88 -4.35
N ILE A 47 -3.87 -6.23 -3.19
CA ILE A 47 -4.90 -6.55 -2.19
C ILE A 47 -6.30 -6.20 -2.72
N LEU A 48 -6.44 -5.02 -3.34
CA LEU A 48 -7.72 -4.61 -3.92
C LEU A 48 -8.15 -5.55 -5.04
N ASN A 49 -7.21 -5.96 -5.89
CA ASN A 49 -7.46 -6.94 -6.95
C ASN A 49 -7.81 -8.31 -6.40
N ALA A 50 -7.21 -8.73 -5.28
CA ALA A 50 -7.57 -9.97 -4.58
C ALA A 50 -8.98 -9.88 -3.98
N ILE A 51 -9.36 -8.75 -3.37
CA ILE A 51 -10.71 -8.50 -2.84
C ILE A 51 -11.76 -8.56 -3.96
N ILE A 52 -11.50 -7.90 -5.08
CA ILE A 52 -12.42 -7.92 -6.24
C ILE A 52 -12.55 -9.34 -6.80
N ARG A 53 -11.44 -10.08 -6.88
CA ARG A 53 -11.41 -11.44 -7.44
C ARG A 53 -12.04 -12.47 -6.51
N GLU A 54 -11.82 -12.38 -5.20
CA GLU A 54 -12.35 -13.31 -4.21
C GLU A 54 -13.70 -12.89 -3.64
N ASN A 55 -14.17 -11.66 -3.91
CA ASN A 55 -15.36 -11.06 -3.29
C ASN A 55 -15.35 -11.14 -1.75
N LYS A 56 -14.15 -11.30 -1.16
CA LYS A 56 -13.96 -11.39 0.28
C LYS A 56 -13.56 -10.03 0.82
N PRO A 57 -14.16 -9.59 1.94
CA PRO A 57 -13.78 -8.35 2.58
C PRO A 57 -12.32 -8.43 3.07
N TRP A 58 -11.68 -7.26 3.17
CA TRP A 58 -10.30 -7.10 3.62
C TRP A 58 -10.03 -7.93 4.88
N GLN A 59 -9.21 -8.98 4.76
CA GLN A 59 -8.73 -9.76 5.88
C GLN A 59 -7.39 -9.17 6.33
N ASN A 60 -7.33 -8.69 7.58
CA ASN A 60 -6.07 -8.36 8.24
C ASN A 60 -5.29 -9.67 8.43
N ALA A 61 -4.40 -9.98 7.49
CA ALA A 61 -3.44 -11.08 7.58
C ALA A 61 -2.28 -10.71 8.50
#